data_AF-A0AAW2FPX5-F1
#
_entry.id   AF-A0AAW2FPX5-F1
#
_cell.length_a   1.000
_cell.length_b   1.000
_cell.length_c   1.000
_cell.angle_alpha   90.00
_cell.angle_beta   90.00
_cell.angle_gamma   90.00
#
_symmetry.space_group_name_H-M   'P 1'
#
loop_
_entity.id
_entity.type
_entity.pdbx_description
1 polymer ?
#
loop_
_entity_poly.entity_id
_entity_poly.type
_entity_poly.pdbx_seq_one_letter_code
_entity_poly.pdbx_strand_id
1 'polypeptide(L)'
;MGGGGGDSGGGGGDDTVYTVTVSGVGYRNESFKDDGSDGIPPEPQKPPQLPAADDDTQSRKFKLSRGEKWRILKNIGTVSVAFMVQFTAFQGTANLQSSINASDGLGTVSLSAIYAALVLSCIFVPTFLIKRLTVKWTLCVSMLCYAPYIGSQFYPKFYTLVPAGVLLGLGAAPMWAAKATYLTQVGGVYAKITDQPVDAIVVRFFGFFFLAWQTAELWGNLISSLGLYGTLFRRNKEAAFSNYRLWESAGFVIAYAYSTHLCARMKLYVMLTVLVTGTVGYIIVELLHRRKQRRLKAIAEDPKAAQAAAEANQPEETDDEKDDLDDEIIITHL
;
A
#
# COMPACT_ATOMS: atom_id res chain seq x y z
N MET A 1 -41.81 37.60 49.89
CA MET A 1 -42.91 36.72 49.43
C MET A 1 -42.97 36.89 47.92
N GLY A 2 -42.69 35.94 47.04
CA GLY A 2 -42.59 34.48 47.16
C GLY A 2 -43.25 33.87 45.90
N GLY A 3 -42.50 33.07 45.14
CA GLY A 3 -42.99 32.14 44.09
C GLY A 3 -43.18 32.78 42.69
N GLY A 4 -42.75 32.19 41.58
CA GLY A 4 -42.31 30.82 41.30
C GLY A 4 -43.09 30.24 40.10
N GLY A 5 -42.37 29.82 39.05
CA GLY A 5 -42.88 29.17 37.83
C GLY A 5 -42.34 29.89 36.58
N GLY A 6 -41.41 29.38 35.78
CA GLY A 6 -41.04 28.00 35.49
C GLY A 6 -41.73 27.56 34.20
N ASP A 7 -41.13 27.86 33.04
CA ASP A 7 -41.32 27.02 31.85
C ASP A 7 -40.08 27.05 30.94
N SER A 8 -39.86 25.91 30.29
CA SER A 8 -38.61 25.42 29.72
C SER A 8 -38.64 25.52 28.20
N GLY A 9 -37.50 25.76 27.53
CA GLY A 9 -37.45 25.58 26.09
C GLY A 9 -36.14 25.91 25.41
N GLY A 10 -35.39 24.88 25.03
CA GLY A 10 -34.56 24.91 23.82
C GLY A 10 -33.06 25.05 24.04
N GLY A 11 -32.39 23.94 24.35
CA GLY A 11 -30.95 23.82 24.16
C GLY A 11 -30.59 23.88 22.67
N GLY A 12 -29.83 24.89 22.28
CA GLY A 12 -29.16 25.00 20.99
C GLY A 12 -27.66 25.11 21.24
N GLY A 13 -26.94 23.99 21.09
CA GLY A 13 -25.48 23.97 21.15
C GLY A 13 -24.90 24.72 19.97
N ASP A 14 -24.35 25.90 20.25
CA ASP A 14 -23.75 26.81 19.28
C ASP A 14 -22.31 26.37 18.95
N ASP A 15 -22.17 25.24 18.24
CA ASP A 15 -20.89 24.67 17.80
C ASP A 15 -20.51 25.24 16.39
N THR A 16 -20.27 26.54 16.28
CA THR A 16 -19.85 27.18 15.01
C THR A 16 -18.36 27.53 15.03
N VAL A 17 -17.60 27.00 14.06
CA VAL A 17 -16.18 27.34 13.86
C VAL A 17 -16.04 28.08 12.54
N TYR A 18 -15.50 29.29 12.59
CA TYR A 18 -15.22 30.14 11.43
C TYR A 18 -13.72 30.15 11.18
N THR A 19 -13.32 30.05 9.90
CA THR A 19 -11.91 30.13 9.50
C THR A 19 -11.70 31.29 8.56
N VAL A 20 -10.64 32.06 8.82
CA VAL A 20 -10.29 33.31 8.13
C VAL A 20 -9.06 33.02 7.30
N THR A 21 -9.18 33.08 5.97
CA THR A 21 -8.00 33.04 5.09
C THR A 21 -7.42 34.44 5.01
N VAL A 22 -6.30 34.69 5.70
CA VAL A 22 -5.54 35.94 5.52
C VAL A 22 -4.76 35.84 4.21
N SER A 23 -5.20 36.57 3.19
CA SER A 23 -4.46 36.73 1.94
C SER A 23 -3.34 37.73 2.18
N GLY A 24 -2.09 37.27 2.27
CA GLY A 24 -0.94 38.16 2.51
C GLY A 24 -0.73 39.13 1.35
N VAL A 25 -0.58 40.42 1.67
CA VAL A 25 -0.34 41.51 0.71
C VAL A 25 1.04 41.31 0.07
N GLY A 26 1.07 41.10 -1.25
CA GLY A 26 2.32 40.95 -2.02
C GLY A 26 3.04 42.28 -2.24
N TYR A 27 4.37 42.25 -2.32
CA TYR A 27 5.19 43.41 -2.70
C TYR A 27 5.46 43.42 -4.21
N ARG A 28 5.46 44.61 -4.83
CA ARG A 28 5.78 44.78 -6.25
C ARG A 28 7.31 44.82 -6.41
N ASN A 29 7.89 43.87 -7.15
CA ASN A 29 9.31 43.90 -7.52
C ASN A 29 9.47 44.73 -8.80
N GLU A 30 9.96 45.97 -8.68
CA GLU A 30 10.50 46.69 -9.83
C GLU A 30 11.95 46.27 -10.04
N SER A 31 12.27 45.75 -11.23
CA SER A 31 13.63 45.36 -11.57
C SER A 31 14.55 46.58 -11.67
N PHE A 32 15.73 46.46 -11.09
CA PHE A 32 16.78 47.47 -11.00
C PHE A 32 17.08 48.09 -12.38
N LYS A 33 16.90 49.41 -12.51
CA LYS A 33 17.44 50.20 -13.63
C LYS A 33 18.78 50.76 -13.17
N ASP A 34 19.80 50.51 -13.99
CA ASP A 34 21.16 50.97 -13.75
C ASP A 34 21.32 52.36 -14.37
N ASP A 35 21.02 53.38 -13.56
CA ASP A 35 21.15 54.79 -13.93
C ASP A 35 22.59 55.20 -13.60
N GLY A 36 23.50 55.02 -14.57
CA GLY A 36 24.93 55.25 -14.40
C GLY A 36 25.32 56.68 -14.00
N SER A 37 25.30 56.99 -12.71
CA SER A 37 25.96 58.17 -12.14
C SER A 37 26.57 57.88 -10.76
N ASP A 38 27.75 58.45 -10.56
CA ASP A 38 28.74 58.15 -9.53
C ASP A 38 28.28 58.38 -8.08
N GLY A 39 28.66 57.43 -7.20
CA GLY A 39 28.97 57.70 -5.79
C GLY A 39 27.78 57.70 -4.81
N ILE A 40 27.76 56.65 -3.97
CA ILE A 40 26.87 56.34 -2.83
C ILE A 40 25.60 55.56 -3.24
N PRO A 41 25.48 54.26 -2.85
CA PRO A 41 24.24 53.51 -3.04
C PRO A 41 23.11 54.14 -2.21
N PRO A 42 21.91 54.37 -2.79
CA PRO A 42 20.77 54.78 -1.99
C PRO A 42 20.42 53.70 -0.96
N GLU A 43 20.16 54.12 0.27
CA GLU A 43 19.71 53.25 1.37
C GLU A 43 18.49 52.43 0.92
N PRO A 44 18.40 51.12 1.23
CA PRO A 44 17.33 50.26 0.72
C PRO A 44 15.96 50.73 1.23
N GLN A 45 15.27 51.53 0.41
CA GLN A 45 13.90 51.91 0.67
C GLN A 45 12.98 50.72 0.39
N LYS A 46 12.14 50.38 1.37
CA LYS A 46 11.14 49.33 1.26
C LYS A 46 10.25 49.64 0.05
N PRO A 47 10.04 48.69 -0.89
CA PRO A 47 9.27 48.95 -2.10
C PRO A 47 7.86 49.44 -1.75
N PRO A 48 7.27 50.33 -2.57
CA PRO A 48 5.90 50.80 -2.36
C PRO A 48 4.96 49.61 -2.22
N GLN A 49 4.18 49.60 -1.14
CA GLN A 49 3.11 48.63 -0.98
C GLN A 49 2.12 48.84 -2.13
N LEU A 50 1.64 47.74 -2.73
CA LEU A 50 0.52 47.84 -3.66
C LEU A 50 -0.63 48.58 -2.94
N PRO A 51 -1.33 49.52 -3.59
CA PRO A 51 -2.51 50.11 -3.00
C PRO A 51 -3.40 48.97 -2.51
N ALA A 52 -3.80 49.05 -1.24
CA ALA A 52 -4.71 48.08 -0.66
C ALA A 52 -5.86 47.94 -1.64
N ALA A 53 -5.97 46.75 -2.26
CA ALA A 53 -7.14 46.46 -3.06
C ALA A 53 -8.32 46.67 -2.11
N ASP A 54 -9.26 47.53 -2.50
CA ASP A 54 -10.50 47.70 -1.78
C ASP A 54 -11.01 46.31 -1.39
N ASP A 55 -11.32 46.16 -0.10
CA ASP A 55 -11.65 44.92 0.63
C ASP A 55 -12.97 44.27 0.15
N ASP A 56 -13.30 44.43 -1.13
CA ASP A 56 -14.46 43.86 -1.82
C ASP A 56 -14.14 42.56 -2.54
N THR A 57 -12.96 41.96 -2.30
CA THR A 57 -12.83 40.52 -2.56
C THR A 57 -13.49 39.78 -1.41
N GLN A 58 -14.84 39.74 -1.46
CA GLN A 58 -15.70 38.98 -0.57
C GLN A 58 -14.94 37.82 0.08
N SER A 59 -14.61 38.00 1.36
CA SER A 59 -14.32 36.90 2.28
C SER A 59 -15.56 36.01 2.27
N ARG A 60 -15.62 35.11 1.29
CA ARG A 60 -16.77 34.25 1.06
C ARG A 60 -16.75 33.22 2.18
N LYS A 61 -17.30 33.59 3.34
CA LYS A 61 -17.56 32.73 4.49
C LYS A 61 -18.38 31.55 3.98
N PHE A 62 -17.71 30.47 3.60
CA PHE A 62 -18.37 29.23 3.25
C PHE A 62 -18.88 28.64 4.57
N LYS A 63 -20.19 28.72 4.83
CA LYS A 63 -20.84 27.93 5.88
C LYS A 63 -20.65 26.47 5.52
N LEU A 64 -19.59 25.84 6.04
CA LEU A 64 -19.34 24.42 5.79
C LEU A 64 -19.87 23.61 6.98
N SER A 65 -20.86 22.79 6.68
CA SER A 65 -21.58 22.02 7.69
C SER A 65 -20.73 20.85 8.19
N ARG A 66 -20.83 20.50 9.48
CA ARG A 66 -20.26 19.27 10.09
C ARG A 66 -20.59 18.02 9.24
N GLY A 67 -21.71 18.05 8.52
CA GLY A 67 -22.13 17.01 7.58
C GLY A 67 -21.21 16.83 6.36
N GLU A 68 -20.58 17.89 5.84
CA GLU A 68 -19.67 17.78 4.69
C GLU A 68 -18.36 17.11 5.07
N LYS A 69 -17.83 17.41 6.26
CA LYS A 69 -16.67 16.71 6.84
C LYS A 69 -16.94 15.21 6.92
N TRP A 70 -18.07 14.82 7.49
CA TRP A 70 -18.44 13.42 7.64
C TRP A 70 -18.68 12.73 6.29
N ARG A 71 -19.31 13.42 5.32
CA ARG A 71 -19.46 12.90 3.95
C ARG A 71 -18.12 12.62 3.28
N ILE A 72 -17.14 13.50 3.45
CA ILE A 72 -15.78 13.31 2.93
C ILE A 72 -15.12 12.10 3.58
N LEU A 73 -15.13 12.01 4.91
CA LEU A 73 -14.56 10.87 5.63
C LEU A 73 -15.22 9.55 5.22
N LYS A 74 -16.55 9.54 5.12
CA LYS A 74 -17.31 8.38 4.65
C LYS A 74 -16.88 7.95 3.25
N ASN A 75 -16.74 8.89 2.32
CA ASN A 75 -16.32 8.57 0.96
C ASN A 75 -14.90 7.98 0.91
N ILE A 76 -13.96 8.49 1.71
CA ILE A 76 -12.60 7.94 1.79
C ILE A 76 -12.62 6.54 2.39
N GLY A 77 -13.40 6.34 3.46
CA GLY A 77 -13.63 5.03 4.06
C GLY A 77 -14.17 4.03 3.04
N THR A 78 -15.22 4.40 2.29
CA THR A 78 -15.81 3.56 1.24
C THR A 78 -14.80 3.21 0.14
N VAL A 79 -14.03 4.17 -0.37
CA VAL A 79 -13.00 3.89 -1.39
C VAL A 79 -11.92 2.97 -0.84
N SER A 80 -11.48 3.18 0.39
CA SER A 80 -10.44 2.34 1.03
C SER A 80 -10.92 0.90 1.23
N VAL A 81 -12.15 0.70 1.70
CA VAL A 81 -12.77 -0.62 1.84
C VAL A 81 -12.98 -1.28 0.47
N ALA A 82 -13.39 -0.54 -0.54
CA ALA A 82 -13.55 -1.07 -1.90
C ALA A 82 -12.22 -1.58 -2.46
N PHE A 83 -11.13 -0.80 -2.31
CA PHE A 83 -9.79 -1.25 -2.69
C PHE A 83 -9.33 -2.45 -1.87
N MET A 84 -9.60 -2.45 -0.56
CA MET A 84 -9.27 -3.59 0.30
C MET A 84 -9.93 -4.87 -0.22
N VAL A 85 -11.25 -4.87 -0.43
CA VAL A 85 -12.00 -6.05 -0.92
C VAL A 85 -11.51 -6.48 -2.31
N GLN A 86 -11.32 -5.53 -3.22
CA GLN A 86 -10.82 -5.78 -4.57
C GLN A 86 -9.44 -6.46 -4.58
N PHE A 87 -8.51 -5.94 -3.78
CA PHE A 87 -7.16 -6.47 -3.69
C PHE A 87 -7.09 -7.73 -2.86
N THR A 88 -7.98 -7.97 -1.89
CA THR A 88 -8.08 -9.26 -1.18
C THR A 88 -8.35 -10.38 -2.17
N ALA A 89 -9.31 -10.19 -3.08
CA ALA A 89 -9.63 -11.17 -4.11
C ALA A 89 -8.46 -11.37 -5.09
N PHE A 90 -7.86 -10.28 -5.56
CA PHE A 90 -6.76 -10.33 -6.52
C PHE A 90 -5.46 -10.91 -5.93
N GLN A 91 -5.00 -10.42 -4.77
CA GLN A 91 -3.78 -10.89 -4.10
C GLN A 91 -3.88 -12.36 -3.75
N GLY A 92 -5.03 -12.81 -3.23
CA GLY A 92 -5.22 -14.23 -2.92
C GLY A 92 -5.12 -15.12 -4.16
N THR A 93 -5.81 -14.77 -5.24
CA THR A 93 -5.70 -15.54 -6.49
C THR A 93 -4.32 -15.44 -7.13
N ALA A 94 -3.68 -14.26 -7.11
CA ALA A 94 -2.35 -14.05 -7.69
C ALA A 94 -1.27 -14.87 -6.99
N ASN A 95 -1.28 -14.93 -5.65
CA ASN A 95 -0.30 -15.69 -4.88
C ASN A 95 -0.40 -17.20 -5.11
N LEU A 96 -1.58 -17.67 -5.50
CA LEU A 96 -1.80 -19.07 -5.84
C LEU A 96 -1.63 -19.38 -7.32
N GLN A 97 -1.40 -18.39 -8.18
CA GLN A 97 -1.57 -18.61 -9.62
C GLN A 97 -0.65 -19.68 -10.21
N SER A 98 0.61 -19.67 -9.81
CA SER A 98 1.59 -20.66 -10.25
C SER A 98 1.24 -22.08 -9.80
N SER A 99 0.41 -22.22 -8.76
CA SER A 99 0.00 -23.51 -8.19
C SER A 99 -1.33 -23.99 -8.77
N ILE A 100 -2.36 -23.13 -8.84
CA ILE A 100 -3.69 -23.52 -9.34
C ILE A 100 -3.73 -23.66 -10.86
N ASN A 101 -2.93 -22.88 -11.57
CA ASN A 101 -2.83 -22.87 -13.03
C ASN A 101 -1.41 -23.22 -13.48
N ALA A 102 -0.87 -24.30 -12.91
CA ALA A 102 0.48 -24.77 -13.16
C ALA A 102 0.65 -25.42 -14.54
N SER A 103 -0.43 -25.94 -15.15
CA SER A 103 -0.40 -26.57 -16.47
C SER A 103 0.16 -25.60 -17.51
N ASP A 104 1.23 -26.03 -18.19
CA ASP A 104 1.97 -25.26 -19.20
C ASP A 104 2.45 -23.86 -18.74
N GLY A 105 2.50 -23.60 -17.42
CA GLY A 105 2.85 -22.30 -16.85
C GLY A 105 1.78 -21.20 -17.07
N LEU A 106 0.52 -21.58 -17.34
CA LEU A 106 -0.60 -20.67 -17.62
C LEU A 106 -0.70 -19.52 -16.61
N GLY A 107 -0.64 -19.81 -15.30
CA GLY A 107 -0.75 -18.82 -14.24
C GLY A 107 0.42 -17.81 -14.25
N THR A 108 1.63 -18.26 -14.54
CA THR A 108 2.81 -17.40 -14.65
C THR A 108 2.73 -16.50 -15.88
N VAL A 109 2.29 -17.05 -17.01
CA VAL A 109 2.09 -16.30 -18.26
C VAL A 109 1.01 -15.23 -18.09
N SER A 110 -0.13 -15.56 -17.47
CA SER A 110 -1.19 -14.58 -17.23
C SER A 110 -0.75 -13.46 -16.28
N LEU A 111 0.00 -13.78 -15.23
CA LEU A 111 0.52 -12.78 -14.29
C LEU A 111 1.56 -11.87 -14.99
N SER A 112 2.42 -12.44 -15.82
CA SER A 112 3.37 -11.68 -16.64
C SER A 112 2.65 -10.73 -17.61
N ALA A 113 1.56 -11.19 -18.23
CA ALA A 113 0.74 -10.37 -19.13
C ALA A 113 0.07 -9.19 -18.39
N ILE A 114 -0.40 -9.38 -17.15
CA ILE A 114 -0.92 -8.30 -16.30
C ILE A 114 0.14 -7.21 -16.12
N TYR A 115 1.35 -7.59 -15.69
CA TYR A 115 2.41 -6.62 -15.41
C TYR A 115 2.91 -5.93 -16.68
N ALA A 116 3.04 -6.66 -17.79
CA ALA A 116 3.40 -6.07 -19.08
C ALA A 116 2.35 -5.05 -19.55
N ALA A 117 1.06 -5.39 -19.46
CA ALA A 117 -0.04 -4.49 -19.80
C ALA A 117 -0.11 -3.28 -18.86
N LEU A 118 0.18 -3.46 -17.57
CA LEU A 118 0.29 -2.37 -16.60
C LEU A 118 1.37 -1.37 -16.99
N VAL A 119 2.56 -1.83 -17.36
CA VAL A 119 3.67 -0.97 -17.81
C VAL A 119 3.24 -0.14 -19.02
N LEU A 120 2.62 -0.77 -20.02
CA LEU A 120 2.10 -0.07 -21.20
C LEU A 120 1.00 0.95 -20.84
N SER A 121 0.14 0.58 -19.89
CA SER A 121 -0.97 1.42 -19.43
C SER A 121 -0.47 2.72 -18.79
N CYS A 122 0.57 2.65 -17.95
CA CYS A 122 1.11 3.78 -17.17
C CYS A 122 1.44 5.04 -18.00
N ILE A 123 1.77 4.89 -19.28
CA ILE A 123 2.22 6.02 -20.12
C ILE A 123 1.05 6.87 -20.61
N PHE A 124 -0.06 6.23 -21.05
CA PHE A 124 -1.11 6.92 -21.82
C PHE A 124 -2.50 6.82 -21.20
N VAL A 125 -2.82 5.68 -20.60
CA VAL A 125 -4.19 5.35 -20.20
C VAL A 125 -4.66 6.19 -19.01
N PRO A 126 -3.87 6.42 -17.93
CA PRO A 126 -4.29 7.28 -16.82
C PRO A 126 -4.68 8.69 -17.26
N THR A 127 -3.82 9.36 -18.03
CA THR A 127 -4.05 10.75 -18.44
C THR A 127 -5.25 10.86 -19.39
N PHE A 128 -5.40 9.90 -20.30
CA PHE A 128 -6.53 9.87 -21.24
C PHE A 128 -7.87 9.63 -20.53
N LEU A 129 -7.96 8.61 -19.67
CA LEU A 129 -9.19 8.28 -18.94
C LEU A 129 -9.61 9.39 -17.98
N ILE A 130 -8.68 9.92 -17.18
CA ILE A 130 -9.02 10.95 -16.17
C ILE A 130 -9.57 12.22 -16.86
N LYS A 131 -9.01 12.62 -18.00
CA LYS A 131 -9.48 13.80 -18.76
C LYS A 131 -10.85 13.57 -19.40
N ARG A 132 -11.15 12.38 -19.90
CA ARG A 132 -12.40 12.06 -20.62
C ARG A 132 -13.55 11.68 -19.69
N LEU A 133 -13.28 10.83 -18.69
CA LEU A 133 -14.29 10.19 -17.87
C LEU A 133 -14.43 10.83 -16.49
N THR A 134 -13.56 11.78 -16.11
CA THR A 134 -13.41 12.30 -14.74
C THR A 134 -12.88 11.25 -13.76
N VAL A 135 -12.37 11.70 -12.62
CA VAL A 135 -11.69 10.86 -11.62
C VAL A 135 -12.61 9.75 -11.07
N LYS A 136 -13.88 10.06 -10.79
CA LYS A 136 -14.83 9.11 -10.18
C LYS A 136 -15.15 7.95 -11.11
N TRP A 137 -15.52 8.24 -12.36
CA TRP A 137 -15.85 7.18 -13.32
C TRP A 137 -14.61 6.41 -13.77
N THR A 138 -13.45 7.07 -13.87
CA THR A 138 -12.18 6.38 -14.12
C THR A 138 -11.91 5.31 -13.06
N LEU A 139 -12.13 5.65 -11.78
CA LEU A 139 -11.95 4.71 -10.67
C LEU A 139 -12.92 3.52 -10.78
N CYS A 140 -14.21 3.76 -11.04
CA CYS A 140 -15.19 2.69 -11.21
C CYS A 140 -14.89 1.79 -12.42
N VAL A 141 -14.66 2.36 -13.60
CA VAL A 141 -14.39 1.61 -14.84
C VAL A 141 -13.12 0.77 -14.69
N SER A 142 -12.08 1.35 -14.09
CA SER A 142 -10.80 0.66 -13.91
C SER A 142 -10.88 -0.46 -12.88
N MET A 143 -11.68 -0.30 -11.82
CA MET A 143 -11.98 -1.40 -10.88
C MET A 143 -12.74 -2.54 -11.55
N LEU A 144 -13.70 -2.23 -12.44
CA LEU A 144 -14.46 -3.25 -13.17
C LEU A 144 -13.58 -4.12 -14.08
N CYS A 145 -12.44 -3.61 -14.56
CA CYS A 145 -11.48 -4.39 -15.34
C CYS A 145 -10.88 -5.58 -14.58
N TYR A 146 -10.97 -5.61 -13.25
CA TYR A 146 -10.50 -6.75 -12.45
C TYR A 146 -11.50 -7.93 -12.47
N ALA A 147 -12.80 -7.66 -12.63
CA ALA A 147 -13.83 -8.68 -12.53
C ALA A 147 -13.69 -9.80 -13.59
N PRO A 148 -13.38 -9.52 -14.88
CA PRO A 148 -13.15 -10.56 -15.87
C PRO A 148 -11.98 -11.49 -15.52
N TYR A 149 -10.91 -10.98 -14.92
CA TYR A 149 -9.78 -11.81 -14.51
C TYR A 149 -10.18 -12.79 -13.40
N ILE A 150 -10.89 -12.30 -12.37
CA ILE A 150 -11.41 -13.16 -11.30
C ILE A 150 -12.43 -14.17 -11.86
N GLY A 151 -13.32 -13.74 -12.76
CA GLY A 151 -14.30 -14.63 -13.40
C GLY A 151 -13.66 -15.69 -14.31
N SER A 152 -12.56 -15.36 -14.99
CA SER A 152 -11.84 -16.32 -15.85
C SER A 152 -11.20 -17.47 -15.05
N GLN A 153 -11.12 -17.37 -13.73
CA GLN A 153 -10.65 -18.44 -12.85
C GLN A 153 -11.61 -19.63 -12.79
N PHE A 154 -12.89 -19.47 -13.14
CA PHE A 154 -13.82 -20.60 -13.23
C PHE A 154 -13.51 -21.52 -14.43
N TYR A 155 -12.89 -20.98 -15.49
CA TYR A 155 -12.48 -21.70 -16.69
C TYR A 155 -11.08 -21.26 -17.14
N PRO A 156 -10.02 -21.66 -16.42
CA PRO A 156 -8.67 -21.20 -16.67
C PRO A 156 -8.09 -21.86 -17.92
N LYS A 157 -8.10 -21.14 -19.03
CA LYS A 157 -7.43 -21.49 -20.30
C LYS A 157 -6.63 -20.30 -20.78
N PHE A 158 -5.62 -20.52 -21.61
CA PHE A 158 -4.79 -19.43 -22.18
C PHE A 158 -5.62 -18.33 -22.83
N TYR A 159 -6.64 -18.71 -23.61
CA TYR A 159 -7.49 -17.75 -24.34
C TYR A 159 -8.52 -17.01 -23.47
N THR A 160 -8.78 -17.45 -22.23
CA THR A 160 -9.66 -16.73 -21.29
C THR A 160 -8.85 -15.89 -20.31
N LEU A 161 -7.83 -16.49 -19.70
CA LEU A 161 -7.09 -15.92 -18.58
C LEU A 161 -6.08 -14.84 -19.01
N VAL A 162 -5.38 -15.05 -20.14
CA VAL A 162 -4.37 -14.09 -20.61
C VAL A 162 -5.02 -12.79 -21.10
N PRO A 163 -6.07 -12.81 -21.96
CA PRO A 163 -6.75 -11.58 -22.35
C PRO A 163 -7.41 -10.84 -21.17
N ALA A 164 -7.97 -11.58 -20.21
CA ALA A 164 -8.52 -10.99 -18.99
C ALA A 164 -7.42 -10.34 -18.13
N GLY A 165 -6.22 -10.94 -18.07
CA GLY A 165 -5.05 -10.37 -17.42
C GLY A 165 -4.56 -9.08 -18.09
N VAL A 166 -4.53 -9.05 -19.42
CA VAL A 166 -4.20 -7.83 -20.18
C VAL A 166 -5.21 -6.70 -19.88
N LEU A 167 -6.51 -7.01 -19.89
CA LEU A 167 -7.55 -6.05 -19.56
C LEU A 167 -7.39 -5.50 -18.12
N LEU A 168 -7.11 -6.38 -17.15
CA LEU A 168 -6.82 -5.99 -15.78
C LEU A 168 -5.60 -5.08 -15.70
N GLY A 169 -4.49 -5.43 -16.36
CA GLY A 169 -3.28 -4.61 -16.38
C GLY A 169 -3.52 -3.23 -16.99
N LEU A 170 -4.31 -3.15 -18.07
CA LEU A 170 -4.73 -1.88 -18.66
C LEU A 170 -5.57 -1.02 -17.71
N GLY A 171 -6.44 -1.62 -16.89
CA GLY A 171 -7.21 -0.92 -15.86
C GLY A 171 -6.43 -0.58 -14.59
N ALA A 172 -5.37 -1.31 -14.26
CA ALA A 172 -4.67 -1.14 -13.00
C ALA A 172 -3.98 0.25 -12.87
N ALA A 173 -3.26 0.71 -13.89
CA ALA A 173 -2.61 2.03 -13.85
C ALA A 173 -3.58 3.21 -13.69
N PRO A 174 -4.65 3.36 -14.52
CA PRO A 174 -5.61 4.44 -14.36
C PRO A 174 -6.36 4.37 -13.03
N MET A 175 -6.59 3.18 -12.47
CA MET A 175 -7.17 3.01 -11.13
C MET A 175 -6.28 3.66 -10.06
N TRP A 176 -4.98 3.34 -10.03
CA TRP A 176 -4.04 3.88 -9.06
C TRP A 176 -3.89 5.40 -9.17
N ALA A 177 -3.79 5.91 -10.40
CA ALA A 177 -3.70 7.33 -10.67
C ALA A 177 -4.98 8.07 -10.25
N ALA A 178 -6.16 7.56 -10.63
CA ALA A 178 -7.44 8.15 -10.26
C ALA A 178 -7.65 8.15 -8.74
N LYS A 179 -7.27 7.08 -8.04
CA LYS A 179 -7.28 7.03 -6.58
C LYS A 179 -6.38 8.11 -5.97
N ALA A 180 -5.15 8.26 -6.46
CA ALA A 180 -4.24 9.26 -5.93
C ALA A 180 -4.80 10.68 -6.13
N THR A 181 -5.30 10.97 -7.33
CA THR A 181 -5.96 12.26 -7.63
C THR A 181 -7.20 12.49 -6.77
N TYR A 182 -8.03 11.46 -6.57
CA TYR A 182 -9.24 11.55 -5.74
C TYR A 182 -8.92 11.91 -4.29
N LEU A 183 -7.97 11.21 -3.66
CA LEU A 183 -7.55 11.49 -2.29
C LEU A 183 -6.96 12.90 -2.16
N THR A 184 -6.15 13.35 -3.11
CA THR A 184 -5.58 14.71 -3.10
C THR A 184 -6.67 15.77 -3.25
N GLN A 185 -7.60 15.60 -4.18
CA GLN A 185 -8.71 16.55 -4.39
C GLN A 185 -9.60 16.66 -3.16
N VAL A 186 -10.00 15.52 -2.60
CA VAL A 186 -10.86 15.47 -1.40
C VAL A 186 -10.10 15.96 -0.16
N GLY A 187 -8.81 15.67 -0.05
CA GLY A 187 -7.92 16.19 1.00
C GLY A 187 -7.79 17.71 0.94
N GLY A 188 -7.63 18.29 -0.25
CA GLY A 188 -7.61 19.74 -0.44
C GLY A 188 -8.93 20.42 -0.06
N VAL A 189 -10.06 19.80 -0.37
CA VAL A 189 -11.37 20.29 0.10
C VAL A 189 -11.47 20.17 1.62
N TYR A 190 -11.13 19.01 2.20
CA TYR A 190 -11.21 18.79 3.65
C TYR A 190 -10.34 19.76 4.45
N ALA A 191 -9.11 19.99 3.99
CA ALA A 191 -8.16 20.91 4.60
C ALA A 191 -8.71 22.34 4.69
N LYS A 192 -9.41 22.82 3.65
CA LYS A 192 -10.09 24.12 3.67
C LYS A 192 -11.22 24.18 4.70
N ILE A 193 -11.92 23.07 4.92
CA ILE A 193 -13.03 22.99 5.89
C ILE A 193 -12.52 22.89 7.33
N THR A 194 -11.34 22.29 7.54
CA THR A 194 -10.75 22.11 8.88
C THR A 194 -9.69 23.13 9.24
N ASP A 195 -9.32 24.01 8.30
CA ASP A 195 -8.23 24.99 8.44
C ASP A 195 -6.92 24.34 8.89
N GLN A 196 -6.58 23.26 8.18
CA GLN A 196 -5.35 22.51 8.39
C GLN A 196 -4.50 22.57 7.12
N PRO A 197 -3.16 22.42 7.23
CA PRO A 197 -2.29 22.36 6.06
C PRO A 197 -2.70 21.20 5.15
N VAL A 198 -2.90 21.50 3.86
CA VAL A 198 -3.37 20.55 2.84
C VAL A 198 -2.48 19.32 2.78
N ASP A 199 -1.16 19.51 2.84
CA ASP A 199 -0.18 18.43 2.74
C ASP A 199 -0.33 17.41 3.87
N ALA A 200 -0.58 17.87 5.10
CA ALA A 200 -0.77 16.98 6.25
C ALA A 200 -2.04 16.14 6.12
N ILE A 201 -3.14 16.74 5.68
CA ILE A 201 -4.42 16.04 5.47
C ILE A 201 -4.30 15.01 4.35
N VAL A 202 -3.69 15.39 3.22
CA VAL A 202 -3.48 14.48 2.09
C VAL A 202 -2.63 13.29 2.53
N VAL A 203 -1.51 13.51 3.21
CA VAL A 203 -0.66 12.43 3.75
C VAL A 203 -1.46 11.52 4.68
N ARG A 204 -2.30 12.09 5.57
CA ARG A 204 -3.13 11.30 6.49
C ARG A 204 -4.17 10.44 5.76
N PHE A 205 -4.80 10.96 4.73
CA PHE A 205 -5.75 10.22 3.89
C PHE A 205 -5.07 9.11 3.09
N PHE A 206 -3.89 9.37 2.53
CA PHE A 206 -3.08 8.33 1.89
C PHE A 206 -2.63 7.26 2.89
N GLY A 207 -2.22 7.64 4.10
CA GLY A 207 -1.85 6.72 5.16
C GLY A 207 -3.00 5.80 5.55
N PHE A 208 -4.19 6.34 5.79
CA PHE A 208 -5.39 5.53 6.08
C PHE A 208 -5.73 4.56 4.94
N PHE A 209 -5.69 5.05 3.70
CA PHE A 209 -5.94 4.22 2.52
C PHE A 209 -4.92 3.08 2.40
N PHE A 210 -3.63 3.37 2.53
CA PHE A 210 -2.59 2.36 2.38
C PHE A 210 -2.55 1.38 3.55
N LEU A 211 -2.94 1.81 4.76
CA LEU A 211 -3.16 0.91 5.88
C LEU A 211 -4.28 -0.10 5.55
N ALA A 212 -5.42 0.37 5.04
CA ALA A 212 -6.51 -0.51 4.63
C ALA A 212 -6.18 -1.37 3.40
N TRP A 213 -5.37 -0.86 2.47
CA TRP A 213 -4.93 -1.65 1.31
C TRP A 213 -3.94 -2.74 1.70
N GLN A 214 -2.99 -2.48 2.60
CA GLN A 214 -2.08 -3.54 3.07
C GLN A 214 -2.78 -4.62 3.86
N THR A 215 -3.88 -4.34 4.57
CA THR A 215 -4.63 -5.42 5.22
C THR A 215 -5.26 -6.38 4.21
N ALA A 216 -5.49 -5.97 2.95
CA ALA A 216 -5.96 -6.85 1.89
C ALA A 216 -4.98 -8.01 1.59
N GLU A 217 -3.69 -7.77 1.75
CA GLU A 217 -2.66 -8.80 1.61
C GLU A 217 -2.71 -9.87 2.69
N LEU A 218 -3.02 -9.46 3.92
CA LEU A 218 -3.25 -10.36 5.05
C LEU A 218 -4.47 -11.24 4.76
N TRP A 219 -5.60 -10.64 4.38
CA TRP A 219 -6.83 -11.38 4.07
C TRP A 219 -6.68 -12.29 2.86
N GLY A 220 -6.04 -11.81 1.79
CA GLY A 220 -5.82 -12.59 0.56
C GLY A 220 -4.98 -13.83 0.83
N ASN A 221 -3.93 -13.69 1.64
CA ASN A 221 -3.11 -14.82 2.05
C ASN A 221 -3.84 -15.77 2.99
N LEU A 222 -4.59 -15.24 3.95
CA LEU A 222 -5.36 -16.07 4.87
C LEU A 222 -6.38 -16.93 4.12
N ILE A 223 -7.10 -16.36 3.15
CA ILE A 223 -8.07 -17.09 2.32
C ILE A 223 -7.36 -18.15 1.48
N SER A 224 -6.24 -17.76 0.84
CA SER A 224 -5.44 -18.66 0.01
C SER A 224 -4.92 -19.84 0.81
N SER A 225 -4.46 -19.55 2.01
CA SER A 225 -3.91 -20.53 2.92
C SER A 225 -5.02 -21.45 3.41
N LEU A 226 -6.17 -20.95 3.87
CA LEU A 226 -7.33 -21.79 4.27
C LEU A 226 -7.80 -22.74 3.16
N GLY A 227 -7.83 -22.27 1.90
CA GLY A 227 -8.22 -23.09 0.74
C GLY A 227 -7.22 -24.21 0.41
N LEU A 228 -5.92 -23.93 0.48
CA LEU A 228 -4.87 -24.94 0.27
C LEU A 228 -4.62 -25.83 1.49
N TYR A 229 -4.78 -25.31 2.71
CA TYR A 229 -4.62 -26.05 3.98
C TYR A 229 -5.67 -27.14 4.14
N GLY A 230 -6.90 -26.92 3.63
CA GLY A 230 -7.93 -27.95 3.62
C GLY A 230 -7.63 -29.14 2.73
N THR A 231 -6.63 -29.04 1.83
CA THR A 231 -6.37 -30.05 0.80
C THR A 231 -4.96 -30.67 0.83
N LEU A 232 -3.94 -30.05 1.46
CA LEU A 232 -2.54 -30.41 1.16
C LEU A 232 -1.52 -30.45 2.34
N PHE A 233 -1.85 -30.98 3.53
CA PHE A 233 -0.94 -31.34 4.65
C PHE A 233 -0.77 -30.37 5.85
N ARG A 234 -0.68 -31.00 7.05
CA ARG A 234 -0.97 -30.49 8.41
C ARG A 234 0.23 -30.16 9.34
N ARG A 235 1.51 -30.18 8.90
CA ARG A 235 2.64 -30.22 9.87
C ARG A 235 3.85 -29.33 9.55
N ASN A 236 3.73 -28.01 9.70
CA ASN A 236 4.85 -27.05 9.89
C ASN A 236 5.45 -26.36 8.66
N LYS A 237 4.62 -25.73 7.82
CA LYS A 237 5.05 -24.67 6.86
C LYS A 237 4.48 -23.28 7.20
N GLU A 238 3.53 -23.22 8.12
CA GLU A 238 2.80 -22.01 8.53
C GLU A 238 3.67 -21.02 9.30
N ALA A 239 4.64 -21.51 10.08
CA ALA A 239 5.53 -20.68 10.88
C ALA A 239 6.49 -19.84 10.02
N ALA A 240 7.02 -20.41 8.92
CA ALA A 240 7.92 -19.69 8.03
C ALA A 240 7.20 -18.58 7.25
N PHE A 241 5.97 -18.86 6.81
CA PHE A 241 5.16 -17.90 6.06
C PHE A 241 4.55 -16.82 6.96
N SER A 242 4.07 -17.19 8.14
CA SER A 242 3.62 -16.23 9.16
C SER A 242 4.76 -15.31 9.61
N ASN A 243 5.99 -15.83 9.76
CA ASN A 243 7.15 -15.01 10.09
C ASN A 243 7.54 -14.04 8.96
N TYR A 244 7.44 -14.45 7.69
CA TYR A 244 7.64 -13.56 6.55
C TYR A 244 6.62 -12.42 6.55
N ARG A 245 5.33 -12.75 6.69
CA ARG A 245 4.22 -11.79 6.63
C ARG A 245 4.18 -10.87 7.85
N LEU A 246 4.61 -11.38 9.01
CA LEU A 246 4.83 -10.60 10.22
C LEU A 246 5.93 -9.55 9.99
N TRP A 247 7.08 -9.95 9.43
CA TRP A 247 8.18 -9.02 9.19
C TRP A 247 7.87 -7.98 8.12
N GLU A 248 7.12 -8.34 7.09
CA GLU A 248 6.62 -7.42 6.09
C GLU A 248 5.65 -6.37 6.68
N SER A 249 4.67 -6.83 7.47
CA SER A 249 3.71 -5.96 8.14
C SER A 249 4.38 -5.03 9.15
N ALA A 250 5.33 -5.56 9.93
CA ALA A 250 6.17 -4.78 10.82
C ALA A 250 6.99 -3.74 10.03
N GLY A 251 7.58 -4.12 8.90
CA GLY A 251 8.30 -3.21 8.01
C GLY A 251 7.45 -2.01 7.58
N PHE A 252 6.18 -2.23 7.20
CA PHE A 252 5.26 -1.15 6.86
C PHE A 252 4.89 -0.27 8.06
N VAL A 253 4.56 -0.86 9.21
CA VAL A 253 4.21 -0.11 10.43
C VAL A 253 5.36 0.79 10.85
N ILE A 254 6.57 0.22 10.89
CA ILE A 254 7.79 0.90 11.33
C ILE A 254 8.01 2.02 10.27
N ALA A 255 7.99 1.73 8.95
CA ALA A 255 8.13 2.71 7.86
C ALA A 255 7.19 3.93 7.94
N TYR A 256 5.91 3.69 8.23
CA TYR A 256 4.92 4.77 8.34
C TYR A 256 5.02 5.52 9.66
N ALA A 257 5.37 4.86 10.77
CA ALA A 257 5.46 5.47 12.10
C ALA A 257 6.51 6.59 12.16
N TYR A 258 7.66 6.43 11.51
CA TYR A 258 8.69 7.48 11.44
C TYR A 258 8.65 8.30 10.14
N SER A 259 7.61 8.13 9.32
CA SER A 259 7.43 8.90 8.08
C SER A 259 7.28 10.40 8.33
N THR A 260 6.77 10.81 9.48
CA THR A 260 6.56 12.21 9.86
C THR A 260 7.69 12.80 10.69
N HIS A 261 8.61 11.97 11.18
CA HIS A 261 9.68 12.39 12.10
C HIS A 261 11.09 12.40 11.47
N LEU A 262 11.28 11.75 10.32
CA LEU A 262 12.57 11.65 9.65
C LEU A 262 12.60 12.42 8.32
N CYS A 263 13.66 13.20 8.12
CA CYS A 263 13.93 13.91 6.87
C CYS A 263 14.29 12.92 5.74
N ALA A 264 14.04 13.27 4.48
CA ALA A 264 14.12 12.32 3.34
C ALA A 264 15.48 11.61 3.19
N ARG A 265 16.59 12.29 3.50
CA ARG A 265 17.94 11.69 3.51
C ARG A 265 18.09 10.55 4.52
N MET A 266 17.53 10.71 5.71
CA MET A 266 17.62 9.69 6.77
C MET A 266 16.78 8.45 6.44
N LYS A 267 15.66 8.60 5.74
CA LYS A 267 14.87 7.47 5.24
C LYS A 267 15.64 6.63 4.20
N LEU A 268 16.41 7.27 3.32
CA LEU A 268 17.25 6.58 2.34
C LEU A 268 18.39 5.80 3.01
N TYR A 269 19.04 6.35 4.04
CA TYR A 269 20.05 5.62 4.80
C TYR A 269 19.47 4.40 5.51
N VAL A 270 18.29 4.52 6.13
CA VAL A 270 17.61 3.40 6.80
C VAL A 270 17.23 2.30 5.79
N MET A 271 16.73 2.66 4.61
CA MET A 271 16.43 1.68 3.55
C MET A 271 17.69 0.98 3.04
N LEU A 272 18.79 1.72 2.89
CA LEU A 272 20.07 1.17 2.43
C LEU A 272 20.65 0.18 3.45
N THR A 273 20.63 0.51 4.75
CA THR A 273 21.15 -0.39 5.78
C THR A 273 20.32 -1.67 5.89
N VAL A 274 18.99 -1.58 5.83
CA VAL A 274 18.10 -2.76 5.84
C VAL A 274 18.36 -3.66 4.64
N LEU A 275 18.53 -3.08 3.44
CA LEU A 275 18.83 -3.83 2.23
C LEU A 275 20.16 -4.60 2.32
N VAL A 276 21.22 -3.93 2.80
CA VAL A 276 22.54 -4.54 2.96
C VAL A 276 22.49 -5.68 3.98
N THR A 277 21.82 -5.46 5.11
CA THR A 277 21.69 -6.47 6.17
C THR A 277 20.90 -7.70 5.68
N GLY A 278 19.82 -7.49 4.93
CA GLY A 278 19.04 -8.58 4.34
C GLY A 278 19.85 -9.38 3.30
N THR A 279 20.64 -8.69 2.48
CA THR A 279 21.50 -9.33 1.47
C THR A 279 22.59 -10.20 2.12
N VAL A 280 23.24 -9.69 3.18
CA VAL A 280 24.23 -10.45 3.96
C VAL A 280 23.60 -11.68 4.62
N GLY A 281 22.41 -11.53 5.22
CA GLY A 281 21.67 -12.65 5.82
C GLY A 281 21.36 -13.75 4.82
N TYR A 282 20.91 -13.39 3.62
CA TYR A 282 20.65 -14.34 2.54
C TYR A 282 21.92 -15.10 2.13
N ILE A 283 23.04 -14.39 1.93
CA ILE A 283 24.33 -14.99 1.57
C ILE A 283 24.79 -15.99 2.65
N ILE A 284 24.65 -15.66 3.93
CA ILE A 284 25.01 -16.57 5.03
C ILE A 284 24.17 -17.86 4.97
N VAL A 285 22.85 -17.74 4.81
CA VAL A 285 21.96 -18.91 4.72
C VAL A 285 22.30 -19.78 3.51
N GLU A 286 22.53 -19.16 2.35
CA GLU A 286 22.90 -19.86 1.13
C GLU A 286 24.25 -20.59 1.27
N LEU A 287 25.23 -19.98 1.94
CA LEU A 287 26.52 -20.62 2.24
C LEU A 287 26.37 -21.79 3.22
N LEU A 288 25.55 -21.65 4.26
CA LEU A 288 25.26 -22.73 5.20
C LEU A 288 24.51 -23.88 4.53
N HIS A 289 23.53 -23.56 3.67
CA HIS A 289 22.77 -24.55 2.91
C HIS A 289 23.66 -25.31 1.92
N ARG A 290 24.54 -24.60 1.19
CA ARG A 290 25.53 -25.22 0.30
C ARG A 290 26.53 -26.09 1.05
N ARG A 291 26.98 -25.68 2.24
CA ARG A 291 27.83 -26.50 3.11
C ARG A 291 27.13 -27.78 3.54
N LYS A 292 25.86 -27.70 3.95
CA LYS A 292 25.06 -28.87 4.35
C LYS A 292 24.85 -29.83 3.17
N GLN A 293 24.50 -29.32 1.99
CA GLN A 293 24.36 -30.10 0.75
C GLN A 293 25.66 -30.81 0.36
N ARG A 294 26.81 -30.12 0.43
CA ARG A 294 28.13 -30.72 0.14
C ARG A 294 28.50 -31.81 1.15
N ARG A 295 28.21 -31.59 2.44
CA ARG A 295 28.44 -32.58 3.51
C ARG A 295 27.61 -33.84 3.29
N LEU A 296 26.35 -33.70 2.87
CA LEU A 296 25.47 -34.83 2.56
C LEU A 296 25.92 -35.60 1.30
N LYS A 297 26.39 -34.91 0.26
CA LYS A 297 26.95 -35.57 -0.94
C LYS A 297 28.25 -36.32 -0.65
N ALA A 298 29.15 -35.75 0.15
CA ALA A 298 30.39 -36.42 0.56
C ALA A 298 30.12 -37.68 1.41
N ILE A 299 29.07 -37.66 2.25
CA ILE A 299 28.62 -38.83 3.02
C ILE A 299 28.02 -39.91 2.11
N ALA A 300 27.37 -39.52 1.01
CA ALA A 300 26.76 -40.46 0.05
C ALA A 300 27.78 -41.13 -0.89
N GLU A 301 28.89 -40.48 -1.20
CA GLU A 301 29.94 -41.01 -2.10
C GLU A 301 30.95 -41.94 -1.40
N ASP A 302 31.13 -41.83 -0.07
CA ASP A 302 31.97 -42.75 0.71
C ASP A 302 31.27 -43.26 1.99
N PRO A 303 30.49 -44.36 1.90
CA PRO A 303 29.73 -44.91 3.02
C PRO A 303 30.60 -45.41 4.18
N LYS A 304 31.87 -45.76 3.92
CA LYS A 304 32.79 -46.32 4.92
C LYS A 304 33.44 -45.22 5.77
N ALA A 305 33.75 -44.07 5.19
CA ALA A 305 34.21 -42.90 5.95
C ALA A 305 33.08 -42.31 6.83
N ALA A 306 31.82 -42.41 6.39
CA ALA A 306 30.66 -41.92 7.13
C ALA A 306 30.32 -42.75 8.37
N GLN A 307 30.49 -44.09 8.33
CA GLN A 307 30.32 -44.95 9.51
C GLN A 307 31.38 -44.64 10.59
N ALA A 308 32.64 -44.47 10.20
CA ALA A 308 33.72 -44.11 11.13
C ALA A 308 33.55 -42.70 11.75
N ALA A 309 32.97 -41.75 11.00
CA ALA A 309 32.67 -40.41 11.51
C ALA A 309 31.39 -40.34 12.36
N ALA A 310 30.45 -41.27 12.16
CA ALA A 310 29.24 -41.39 12.98
C ALA A 310 29.54 -42.05 14.34
N GLU A 311 30.45 -43.03 14.39
CA GLU A 311 30.94 -43.60 15.66
C GLU A 311 31.78 -42.60 16.46
N ALA A 312 32.47 -41.66 15.80
CA ALA A 312 33.28 -40.64 16.47
C ALA A 312 32.49 -39.44 17.01
N ASN A 313 31.19 -39.32 16.71
CA ASN A 313 30.42 -38.09 16.94
C ASN A 313 28.99 -38.36 17.45
N GLN A 314 28.82 -39.37 18.31
CA GLN A 314 27.62 -39.52 19.14
C GLN A 314 27.68 -38.55 20.33
N PRO A 315 26.91 -37.44 20.35
CA PRO A 315 26.41 -36.91 21.60
C PRO A 315 25.29 -37.83 22.12
N GLU A 316 25.39 -38.13 23.41
CA GLU A 316 24.45 -38.84 24.26
C GLU A 316 22.97 -38.50 23.96
N GLU A 317 22.21 -39.53 23.57
CA GLU A 317 20.79 -39.45 23.24
C GLU A 317 19.99 -39.44 24.55
N THR A 318 19.50 -38.28 24.98
CA THR A 318 18.41 -38.20 25.96
C THR A 318 17.09 -38.22 25.20
N ASP A 319 16.41 -39.35 25.35
CA ASP A 319 14.96 -39.61 25.33
C ASP A 319 14.07 -38.36 25.15
N ASP A 320 13.16 -38.39 24.16
CA ASP A 320 11.76 -38.01 24.36
C ASP A 320 10.88 -38.48 23.17
N GLU A 321 9.92 -39.33 23.54
CA GLU A 321 8.65 -39.71 22.87
C GLU A 321 8.65 -40.38 21.49
N LYS A 322 8.70 -41.71 21.60
CA LYS A 322 7.88 -42.71 20.90
C LYS A 322 6.50 -42.19 20.46
N ASP A 323 6.21 -42.32 19.17
CA ASP A 323 4.85 -42.53 18.64
C ASP A 323 4.95 -43.55 17.51
N ASP A 324 4.95 -44.83 17.90
CA ASP A 324 4.59 -45.93 17.03
C ASP A 324 3.09 -45.80 16.71
N LEU A 325 2.71 -45.82 15.43
CA LEU A 325 1.47 -46.41 14.93
C LEU A 325 1.56 -46.50 13.40
N ASP A 326 2.12 -47.65 13.01
CA ASP A 326 1.75 -48.53 11.90
C ASP A 326 1.87 -48.05 10.45
N ASP A 327 2.81 -48.73 9.79
CA ASP A 327 2.84 -49.09 8.38
C ASP A 327 1.47 -49.56 7.86
N GLU A 328 0.98 -48.95 6.78
CA GLU A 328 0.31 -49.75 5.74
C GLU A 328 0.70 -49.24 4.35
N ILE A 329 1.57 -50.04 3.73
CA ILE A 329 1.82 -50.12 2.31
C ILE A 329 0.48 -50.39 1.59
N ILE A 330 0.06 -49.50 0.70
CA ILE A 330 -0.68 -49.91 -0.49
C ILE A 330 0.00 -49.28 -1.71
N ILE A 331 0.84 -50.10 -2.33
CA ILE A 331 1.13 -50.01 -3.76
C ILE A 331 -0.15 -50.40 -4.48
N THR A 332 -0.71 -49.50 -5.28
CA THR A 332 -1.56 -49.91 -6.41
C THR A 332 -1.18 -49.12 -7.65
N HIS A 333 -0.55 -49.86 -8.56
CA HIS A 333 -0.53 -49.57 -9.98
C HIS A 333 -1.96 -49.50 -10.52
N LEU A 334 -2.31 -48.40 -11.19
CA LEU A 334 -2.86 -48.35 -12.57
C LEU A 334 -3.17 -46.91 -12.96
#